data_AF-A0AAV2Z8V0-F1
#
_entry.id   AF-A0AAV2Z8V0-F1
#
_cell.length_a   1.000
_cell.length_b   1.000
_cell.length_c   1.000
_cell.angle_alpha   90.00
_cell.angle_beta   90.00
_cell.angle_gamma   90.00
#
_symmetry.space_group_name_H-M   'P 1'
#
loop_
_entity.id
_entity.type
_entity.pdbx_description
1 polymer ?
#
loop_
_entity_poly.entity_id
_entity_poly.type
_entity_poly.pdbx_seq_one_letter_code
_entity_poly.pdbx_strand_id
1 'polypeptide(L)'
;MKFHIFRMRNAEHPSAPVVSIDVRKKYDDIVVSSERVMQIWNKAESIPPGGVNPEKVTDLFKHIYLYIPEAYRDDPLYASPTPEEKAAAAAIK
;
A
#
# COMPACT_ATOMS: atom_id res chain seq x y z
N MET A 1 7.11 0.22 24.54
CA MET A 1 6.25 -0.62 23.67
C MET A 1 6.99 -1.91 23.33
N LYS A 2 6.38 -3.09 23.56
CA LYS A 2 6.92 -4.39 23.11
C LYS A 2 6.56 -4.57 21.63
N PHE A 3 7.55 -4.75 20.77
CA PHE A 3 7.32 -5.12 19.37
C PHE A 3 7.04 -6.62 19.31
N HIS A 4 5.86 -6.99 18.82
CA HIS A 4 5.37 -8.36 18.87
C HIS A 4 5.90 -9.13 17.66
N ILE A 5 6.73 -10.14 17.91
CA ILE A 5 7.01 -11.20 16.93
C ILE A 5 5.72 -12.01 16.82
N PHE A 6 5.11 -12.02 15.63
CA PHE A 6 3.90 -12.79 15.41
C PHE A 6 4.29 -14.22 15.09
N ARG A 7 3.77 -15.17 15.86
CA ARG A 7 3.96 -16.59 15.63
C ARG A 7 2.67 -17.14 15.03
N MET A 8 2.74 -17.56 13.78
CA MET A 8 1.65 -18.26 13.10
C MET A 8 2.08 -19.70 12.82
N ARG A 9 1.12 -20.63 12.95
CA ARG A 9 1.25 -21.96 12.35
C ARG A 9 0.71 -21.83 10.92
N ASN A 10 1.45 -22.33 9.94
CA ASN A 10 0.89 -22.50 8.60
C ASN A 10 -0.30 -23.46 8.70
N ALA A 11 -1.46 -23.04 8.18
CA ALA A 11 -2.73 -23.75 8.35
C ALA A 11 -2.82 -25.08 7.57
N GLU A 12 -1.81 -25.41 6.77
CA GLU A 12 -1.83 -26.56 5.86
C GLU A 12 -1.68 -27.89 6.59
N HIS A 13 -1.10 -27.94 7.80
CA HIS A 13 -1.06 -29.14 8.62
C HIS A 13 -0.90 -28.83 10.12
N PRO A 14 -1.61 -29.53 11.04
CA PRO A 14 -1.51 -29.31 12.48
C PRO A 14 -0.12 -29.62 13.08
N SER A 15 0.76 -30.27 12.31
CA SER A 15 2.15 -30.58 12.68
C SER A 15 3.19 -29.65 12.02
N ALA A 16 2.76 -28.62 11.28
CA ALA A 16 3.68 -27.70 10.64
C ALA A 16 4.50 -26.90 11.69
N PRO A 17 5.79 -26.64 11.43
CA PRO A 17 6.62 -25.86 12.35
C PRO A 17 6.05 -24.45 12.53
N VAL A 18 6.16 -23.93 13.75
CA VAL A 18 5.75 -22.55 14.07
C VAL A 18 6.69 -21.60 13.35
N VAL A 19 6.16 -20.82 12.42
CA VAL A 19 6.93 -19.80 11.71
C VAL A 19 6.87 -18.51 12.52
N SER A 20 8.04 -17.99 12.89
CA SER A 20 8.15 -16.67 13.52
C SER A 20 8.34 -15.61 12.43
N ILE A 21 7.36 -14.73 12.28
CA ILE A 21 7.41 -13.62 11.32
C ILE A 21 7.70 -12.34 12.08
N ASP A 22 8.73 -11.62 11.65
CA ASP A 22 8.98 -10.25 12.11
C ASP A 22 8.05 -9.30 11.37
N VAL A 23 7.09 -8.73 12.08
CA VAL A 23 6.08 -7.81 11.52
C VAL A 23 6.58 -6.36 11.50
N ARG A 24 7.83 -6.11 11.93
CA ARG A 24 8.41 -4.78 11.82
C ARG A 24 8.56 -4.39 10.35
N LYS A 25 8.28 -3.13 10.04
CA LYS A 25 8.47 -2.58 8.70
C LYS A 25 9.95 -2.69 8.33
N LYS A 26 10.23 -3.35 7.22
CA LYS A 26 11.56 -3.44 6.62
C LYS A 26 11.68 -2.40 5.51
N TYR A 27 12.84 -1.78 5.42
CA TYR A 27 13.21 -0.89 4.32
C TYR A 27 14.58 -1.34 3.83
N ASP A 28 14.73 -1.69 2.55
CA ASP A 28 15.94 -2.33 1.99
C ASP A 28 16.44 -3.52 2.83
N ASP A 29 15.53 -4.41 3.23
CA ASP A 29 15.76 -5.55 4.14
C ASP A 29 16.26 -5.21 5.55
N ILE A 30 16.44 -3.93 5.86
CA ILE A 30 16.83 -3.45 7.19
C ILE A 30 15.59 -3.28 8.04
N VAL A 31 15.62 -3.92 9.21
CA VAL A 31 14.56 -3.76 10.21
C VAL A 31 14.65 -2.38 10.84
N VAL A 32 13.61 -1.57 10.67
CA VAL A 32 13.58 -0.21 11.18
C VAL A 32 13.48 -0.22 12.71
N SER A 33 14.36 0.51 13.38
CA SER A 33 14.33 0.63 14.85
C SER A 33 13.07 1.35 15.32
N SER A 34 12.65 1.06 16.55
CA SER A 34 11.49 1.71 17.17
C SER A 34 11.60 3.22 17.22
N GLU A 35 12.80 3.73 17.51
CA GLU A 35 13.09 5.16 17.56
C GLU A 35 12.94 5.79 16.19
N ARG A 36 13.42 5.11 15.14
CA ARG A 36 13.29 5.57 13.76
C ARG A 36 11.84 5.61 13.30
N VAL A 37 11.02 4.62 13.69
CA VAL A 37 9.57 4.64 13.43
C VAL A 37 8.92 5.86 14.08
N MET A 38 9.23 6.15 15.35
CA MET A 38 8.67 7.32 16.04
C MET A 38 9.14 8.64 15.44
N GLN A 39 10.39 8.74 14.99
CA GLN A 39 10.89 9.91 14.28
C GLN A 39 10.14 10.16 12.97
N ILE A 40 9.84 9.10 12.20
CA ILE A 40 9.06 9.20 10.97
C ILE A 40 7.63 9.62 11.29
N TRP A 41 7.02 9.01 12.32
CA TRP A 41 5.66 9.33 12.76
C TRP A 41 5.51 10.79 13.17
N ASN A 42 6.42 11.31 14.00
CA ASN A 42 6.40 12.71 14.44
C ASN A 42 6.67 13.69 13.29
N LYS A 43 7.24 13.22 12.18
CA LYS A 43 7.46 14.01 10.96
C LYS A 43 6.42 13.73 9.89
N ALA A 44 5.41 12.91 10.15
CA ALA A 44 4.45 12.48 9.13
C ALA A 44 3.67 13.67 8.54
N GLU A 45 3.32 14.65 9.36
CA GLU A 45 2.66 15.90 8.90
C GLU A 45 3.53 16.71 7.92
N SER A 46 4.85 16.52 7.94
CA SER A 46 5.79 17.20 7.04
C SER A 46 6.08 16.41 5.76
N ILE A 47 5.52 15.20 5.61
CA ILE A 47 5.69 14.41 4.39
C ILE A 47 4.74 14.99 3.33
N PRO A 48 5.25 15.49 2.19
CA PRO A 48 4.38 15.98 1.13
C PRO A 48 3.48 14.84 0.65
N PRO A 49 2.22 15.11 0.28
CA PRO A 49 1.38 14.11 -0.34
C PRO A 49 2.13 13.54 -1.54
N GLY A 50 2.19 12.22 -1.62
CA GLY A 50 2.77 11.56 -2.78
C GLY A 50 2.07 12.01 -4.05
N GLY A 51 2.82 12.10 -5.15
CA GLY A 51 2.20 12.31 -6.46
C GLY A 51 1.16 11.22 -6.75
N VAL A 52 0.19 11.56 -7.58
CA VAL A 52 -0.83 10.60 -8.03
C VAL A 52 -0.12 9.45 -8.75
N ASN A 53 -0.28 8.22 -8.25
CA ASN A 53 0.33 7.05 -8.89
C ASN A 53 -0.51 6.66 -10.13
N PRO A 54 0.06 6.70 -11.34
CA PRO A 54 -0.68 6.45 -12.59
C PRO A 54 -1.22 5.02 -12.70
N GLU A 55 -0.57 4.02 -12.09
CA GLU A 55 -1.11 2.66 -12.02
C GLU A 55 -2.42 2.63 -11.25
N LYS A 56 -2.46 3.33 -10.11
CA LYS A 56 -3.65 3.37 -9.25
C LYS A 56 -4.82 4.07 -9.93
N VAL A 57 -4.57 5.14 -10.68
CA VAL A 57 -5.60 5.83 -11.47
C VAL A 57 -6.18 4.89 -12.53
N THR A 58 -5.30 4.18 -13.24
CA THR A 58 -5.71 3.24 -14.28
C THR A 58 -6.52 2.06 -13.71
N ASP A 59 -6.10 1.53 -12.56
CA ASP A 59 -6.80 0.44 -11.89
C ASP A 59 -8.14 0.88 -11.30
N LEU A 60 -8.23 2.07 -10.70
CA LEU A 60 -9.48 2.67 -10.23
C LEU A 60 -10.49 2.76 -11.38
N PHE A 61 -10.09 3.32 -12.51
CA PHE A 61 -10.97 3.44 -13.67
C PHE A 61 -11.40 2.07 -14.21
N LYS A 62 -10.47 1.11 -14.30
CA LYS A 62 -10.74 -0.20 -14.91
C LYS A 62 -11.64 -1.09 -14.03
N HIS A 63 -11.39 -1.09 -12.72
CA HIS A 63 -11.99 -2.08 -11.82
C HIS A 63 -13.11 -1.50 -10.95
N ILE A 64 -13.07 -0.20 -10.65
CA ILE A 64 -13.98 0.41 -9.68
C ILE A 64 -15.06 1.24 -10.38
N TYR A 65 -14.77 1.89 -11.51
CA TYR A 65 -15.68 2.81 -12.19
C TYR A 65 -17.11 2.28 -12.41
N LEU A 66 -17.24 1.00 -12.76
CA LEU A 66 -18.53 0.35 -13.02
C LEU A 66 -19.45 0.23 -11.78
N TYR A 67 -18.87 0.29 -10.59
CA TYR A 67 -19.57 0.09 -9.32
C TYR A 67 -19.82 1.41 -8.57
N ILE A 68 -19.52 2.54 -9.20
CA ILE A 68 -19.65 3.85 -8.57
C ILE A 68 -21.10 4.30 -8.60
N PRO A 69 -21.67 4.74 -7.46
CA PRO A 69 -23.00 5.34 -7.43
C PRO A 69 -23.07 6.57 -8.33
N GLU A 70 -24.23 6.81 -8.93
CA GLU A 70 -24.41 7.90 -9.90
C GLU A 70 -24.00 9.28 -9.36
N ALA A 71 -24.23 9.53 -8.06
CA ALA A 71 -23.83 10.76 -7.37
C ALA A 71 -22.32 11.06 -7.39
N TYR A 72 -21.47 10.07 -7.67
CA TYR A 72 -20.00 10.22 -7.66
C TYR A 72 -19.37 9.94 -9.02
N ARG A 73 -20.18 9.73 -10.07
CA ARG A 73 -19.64 9.40 -11.41
C ARG A 73 -18.87 10.55 -12.06
N ASP A 74 -19.23 11.79 -11.70
CA ASP A 74 -18.56 13.01 -12.15
C ASP A 74 -17.39 13.44 -11.24
N ASP A 75 -17.06 12.66 -10.20
CA ASP A 75 -15.93 12.97 -9.32
C ASP A 75 -14.60 12.80 -10.09
N PRO A 76 -13.71 13.81 -10.07
CA PRO A 76 -12.40 13.74 -10.73
C PRO A 76 -11.56 12.52 -10.36
N LEU A 77 -11.76 11.94 -9.16
CA LEU A 77 -11.06 10.73 -8.71
C LEU A 77 -11.27 9.54 -9.65
N TYR A 78 -12.42 9.49 -10.32
CA TYR A 78 -12.84 8.37 -11.17
C TYR A 78 -12.86 8.73 -12.65
N ALA A 79 -12.32 9.90 -13.00
CA ALA A 79 -12.19 10.33 -14.38
C ALA A 79 -11.38 9.32 -15.21
N SER A 80 -11.69 9.26 -16.51
CA SER A 80 -10.93 8.43 -17.43
C SER A 80 -9.46 8.90 -17.45
N PRO A 81 -8.48 7.99 -17.27
CA PRO A 81 -7.08 8.35 -17.29
C PRO A 81 -6.66 8.88 -18.66
N THR A 82 -5.80 9.89 -18.64
CA THR A 82 -5.19 10.50 -19.83
C THR A 82 -4.28 9.50 -20.55
N PRO A 83 -3.96 9.74 -21.84
CA PRO A 83 -3.00 8.91 -22.58
C PRO A 83 -1.62 8.85 -21.90
N GLU A 84 -1.19 9.96 -21.30
CA GLU A 84 0.10 10.06 -20.60
C GLU A 84 0.12 9.21 -19.32
N GLU A 85 -0.95 9.23 -18.52
CA GLU A 85 -1.07 8.40 -17.33
C GLU A 85 -1.11 6.91 -17.66
N LYS A 86 -1.80 6.53 -18.75
CA LYS A 86 -1.81 5.13 -19.23
C LYS A 86 -0.41 4.68 -19.67
N ALA A 87 0.34 5.55 -20.36
CA ALA A 87 1.71 5.26 -20.77
C ALA A 87 2.64 5.14 -19.56
N ALA A 88 2.51 6.04 -18.59
CA ALA A 88 3.27 6.00 -17.34
C ALA A 88 2.96 4.74 -16.51
N ALA A 89 1.69 4.32 -16.43
CA ALA A 89 1.31 3.08 -15.77
C ALA A 89 1.92 1.84 -16.46
N ALA A 90 1.97 1.82 -17.79
CA ALA A 90 2.58 0.71 -18.53
C ALA A 90 4.11 0.60 -18.34
N ALA A 91 4.78 1.71 -18.02
CA ALA A 91 6.22 1.78 -17.84
C ALA A 91 6.71 1.36 -16.44
N ILE A 92 5.82 1.21 -15.47
CA ILE A 92 6.15 0.80 -14.09
C ILE A 92 6.21 -0.74 -13.95
N LYS A 93 5.80 -1.47 -15.00
CA LYS A 93 5.57 -2.91 -15.00
C LYS A 93 6.83 -3.76 -15.24
#